data_AF-A0A8T4CYC3-F1
#
_entry.id   AF-A0A8T4CYC3-F1
#
_cell.length_a   1.000
_cell.length_b   1.000
_cell.length_c   1.000
_cell.angle_alpha   90.00
_cell.angle_beta   90.00
_cell.angle_gamma   90.00
#
_symmetry.space_group_name_H-M   'P 1'
#
loop_
_entity.id
_entity.type
_entity.pdbx_description
1 polymer ?
#
loop_
_entity_poly.entity_id
_entity_poly.type
_entity_poly.pdbx_seq_one_letter_code
_entity_poly.pdbx_strand_id
1 'polypeptide(L)'
;MDKPPRPKRPINPIVFIVLGLAIALYALFITWTVPDTNKDLMYVFAAIGFLFFVVGLIKHLMSKDKPSLKKEEEQVANQFTNISVTNPPVGEKTIILCSKCRSRNYSTSNFCHMCGARLR
;
A
#
# COMPACT_ATOMS: atom_id res chain seq x y z
N MET A 1 -9.15 22.47 6.70
CA MET A 1 -8.31 21.62 5.82
C MET A 1 -8.33 20.21 6.40
N ASP A 2 -9.17 19.34 5.84
CA ASP A 2 -9.25 17.96 6.30
C ASP A 2 -8.07 17.14 5.76
N LYS A 3 -7.43 16.40 6.64
CA LYS A 3 -6.30 15.54 6.28
C LYS A 3 -6.84 14.32 5.52
N PRO A 4 -6.29 13.98 4.34
CA PRO A 4 -6.78 12.84 3.56
C PRO A 4 -6.66 11.54 4.36
N PRO A 5 -7.61 10.59 4.21
CA PRO A 5 -7.57 9.32 4.91
C PRO A 5 -6.32 8.53 4.51
N ARG A 6 -5.62 7.98 5.52
CA ARG A 6 -4.42 7.17 5.26
C ARG A 6 -4.80 5.85 4.59
N PRO A 7 -4.08 5.40 3.56
CA PRO A 7 -4.32 4.11 2.94
C PRO A 7 -4.11 2.98 3.95
N LYS A 8 -5.08 2.06 4.04
CA LYS A 8 -4.99 0.88 4.93
C LYS A 8 -3.94 -0.07 4.38
N ARG A 9 -2.96 -0.44 5.22
CA ARG A 9 -1.94 -1.45 4.85
C ARG A 9 -2.61 -2.82 4.76
N PRO A 10 -2.33 -3.62 3.73
CA PRO A 10 -2.84 -4.99 3.66
C PRO A 10 -2.28 -5.79 4.84
N ILE A 11 -3.16 -6.50 5.54
CA ILE A 11 -2.77 -7.37 6.65
C ILE A 11 -2.05 -8.59 6.06
N ASN A 12 -0.90 -8.93 6.65
CA ASN A 12 -0.10 -10.07 6.19
C ASN A 12 -0.89 -11.39 6.39
N PRO A 13 -1.01 -12.23 5.33
CA PRO A 13 -1.79 -13.47 5.40
C PRO A 13 -1.24 -14.48 6.44
N ILE A 14 0.06 -14.39 6.73
CA ILE A 14 0.75 -15.21 7.75
C ILE A 14 0.13 -15.02 9.14
N VAL A 15 -0.35 -13.80 9.46
CA VAL A 15 -0.95 -13.52 10.77
C VAL A 15 -2.18 -14.39 11.01
N PHE A 16 -3.01 -14.60 9.98
CA PHE A 16 -4.19 -15.45 10.09
C PHE A 16 -3.85 -16.93 10.27
N ILE A 17 -2.77 -17.40 9.63
CA ILE A 17 -2.29 -18.78 9.78
C ILE A 17 -1.80 -19.00 11.22
N VAL A 18 -0.93 -18.12 11.72
CA VAL A 18 -0.36 -18.24 13.07
C VAL A 18 -1.47 -18.14 14.12
N LEU A 19 -2.39 -17.19 13.97
CA LEU A 19 -3.50 -17.00 14.90
C LEU A 19 -4.45 -18.21 14.90
N GLY A 20 -4.85 -18.72 13.74
CA GLY A 20 -5.72 -19.89 13.62
C GLY A 20 -5.09 -21.15 14.21
N LEU A 21 -3.80 -21.38 13.93
CA LEU A 21 -3.05 -22.50 14.48
C LEU A 21 -2.93 -22.42 16.01
N ALA A 22 -2.62 -21.23 16.56
CA ALA A 22 -2.50 -21.03 17.99
C ALA A 22 -3.83 -21.32 18.72
N ILE A 23 -4.96 -20.83 18.18
CA ILE A 23 -6.30 -21.09 18.74
C ILE A 23 -6.64 -22.58 18.68
N ALA A 24 -6.38 -23.24 17.55
CA ALA A 24 -6.67 -24.67 17.38
C ALA A 24 -5.86 -25.54 18.36
N LEU A 25 -4.55 -25.29 18.48
CA LEU A 25 -3.68 -26.01 19.41
C LEU A 25 -4.07 -25.74 20.87
N TYR A 26 -4.45 -24.50 21.20
CA TYR A 26 -4.89 -24.14 22.54
C TYR A 26 -6.19 -24.85 22.93
N ALA A 27 -7.19 -24.87 22.04
CA ALA A 27 -8.43 -25.60 22.27
C ALA A 27 -8.16 -27.10 22.48
N LEU A 28 -7.29 -27.70 21.65
CA LEU A 28 -6.90 -29.10 21.76
C LEU A 28 -6.19 -29.39 23.10
N PHE A 29 -5.29 -28.50 23.52
CA PHE A 29 -4.59 -28.61 24.79
C PHE A 29 -5.55 -28.58 25.99
N ILE A 30 -6.56 -27.68 25.98
CA ILE A 30 -7.57 -27.63 27.03
C ILE A 30 -8.40 -28.92 27.05
N THR A 31 -8.84 -29.42 25.90
CA THR A 31 -9.62 -30.67 25.85
C THR A 31 -8.87 -31.87 26.40
N TRP A 32 -7.54 -31.83 26.33
CA TRP A 32 -6.68 -32.88 26.87
C TRP A 32 -6.42 -32.71 28.38
N THR A 33 -6.27 -31.47 28.85
CA THR A 33 -5.91 -31.18 30.25
C THR A 33 -7.10 -31.13 31.19
N VAL A 34 -8.30 -30.80 30.71
CA VAL A 34 -9.48 -30.61 31.55
C VAL A 34 -10.58 -31.61 31.17
N PRO A 35 -10.76 -32.70 31.95
CA PRO A 35 -11.68 -33.79 31.61
C PRO A 35 -13.16 -33.43 31.75
N ASP A 36 -13.51 -32.48 32.62
CA ASP A 36 -14.91 -32.11 32.95
C ASP A 36 -15.42 -30.85 32.21
N THR A 37 -14.67 -30.35 31.23
CA THR A 37 -15.13 -29.22 30.41
C THR A 37 -16.17 -29.63 29.38
N ASN A 38 -17.07 -28.71 29.04
CA ASN A 38 -18.02 -28.85 27.94
C ASN A 38 -17.28 -29.06 26.61
N LYS A 39 -17.11 -30.34 26.23
CA LYS A 39 -16.36 -30.75 25.03
C LYS A 39 -16.94 -30.11 23.76
N ASP A 40 -18.26 -29.98 23.69
CA ASP A 40 -18.97 -29.38 22.56
C ASP A 40 -18.51 -27.95 22.29
N LEU A 41 -18.40 -27.13 23.34
CA LEU A 41 -17.96 -25.74 23.22
C LEU A 41 -16.49 -25.66 22.77
N MET A 42 -15.63 -26.54 23.29
CA MET A 42 -14.22 -26.61 22.89
C MET A 42 -14.06 -27.04 21.42
N TYR A 43 -14.88 -27.98 20.94
CA TYR A 43 -14.89 -28.36 19.52
C TYR A 43 -15.31 -27.20 18.61
N VAL A 44 -16.26 -26.36 19.03
CA VAL A 44 -16.63 -25.14 18.30
C VAL A 44 -15.45 -24.18 18.19
N PHE A 45 -14.72 -23.93 19.29
CA PHE A 45 -13.53 -23.07 19.27
C PHE A 45 -12.41 -23.63 18.39
N ALA A 46 -12.18 -24.95 18.45
CA ALA A 46 -11.22 -25.63 17.59
C ALA A 46 -11.61 -25.50 16.11
N ALA A 47 -12.90 -25.67 15.78
CA ALA A 47 -13.41 -25.52 14.41
C ALA A 47 -13.25 -24.09 13.88
N ILE A 48 -13.51 -23.07 14.71
CA ILE A 48 -13.28 -21.67 14.35
C ILE A 48 -11.78 -21.42 14.08
N GLY A 49 -10.90 -21.89 14.97
CA GLY A 49 -9.45 -21.79 14.78
C GLY A 49 -8.97 -22.46 13.49
N PHE A 50 -9.48 -23.66 13.20
CA PHE A 50 -9.20 -24.39 11.97
C PHE A 50 -9.70 -23.66 10.73
N LEU A 51 -10.88 -23.03 10.78
CA LEU A 51 -11.43 -22.23 9.68
C LEU A 51 -10.51 -21.06 9.33
N PHE A 52 -10.00 -20.33 10.33
CA PHE A 52 -9.02 -19.25 10.10
C PHE A 52 -7.71 -19.78 9.52
N PHE A 53 -7.25 -20.93 9.99
CA PHE A 53 -6.06 -21.59 9.45
C PHE A 53 -6.24 -21.97 7.97
N VAL A 54 -7.35 -22.60 7.61
CA VAL A 54 -7.67 -23.00 6.22
C VAL A 54 -7.78 -21.77 5.31
N VAL A 55 -8.49 -20.73 5.72
CA VAL A 55 -8.60 -19.48 4.95
C VAL A 55 -7.23 -18.83 4.75
N GLY A 56 -6.40 -18.79 5.80
CA GLY A 56 -5.03 -18.31 5.74
C GLY A 56 -4.17 -19.15 4.78
N LEU A 57 -4.30 -20.46 4.83
CA LEU A 57 -3.56 -21.40 3.99
C LEU A 57 -3.96 -21.28 2.52
N ILE A 58 -5.26 -21.24 2.20
CA ILE A 58 -5.78 -21.03 0.84
C ILE A 58 -5.22 -19.72 0.29
N LYS A 59 -5.32 -18.62 1.04
CA LYS A 59 -4.81 -17.32 0.61
C LYS A 59 -3.29 -17.32 0.42
N HIS A 60 -2.55 -18.03 1.28
CA HIS A 60 -1.10 -18.16 1.16
C HIS A 60 -0.69 -19.00 -0.05
N LEU A 61 -1.40 -20.11 -0.32
CA LEU A 61 -1.20 -20.94 -1.51
C LEU A 61 -1.52 -20.16 -2.78
N MET A 62 -2.68 -19.50 -2.85
CA MET A 62 -3.07 -18.65 -3.98
C MET A 62 -2.16 -17.42 -4.16
N SER A 63 -1.43 -17.01 -3.13
CA SER A 63 -0.43 -15.93 -3.25
C SER A 63 0.86 -16.38 -3.91
N LYS A 64 1.15 -17.69 -3.97
CA LYS A 64 2.33 -18.25 -4.65
C LYS A 64 2.16 -18.32 -6.17
N ASP A 65 0.92 -18.30 -6.67
CA ASP A 65 0.61 -18.36 -8.11
C ASP A 65 0.55 -16.99 -8.80
N LYS A 66 1.27 -15.98 -8.28
CA LYS A 66 1.68 -14.81 -9.08
C LYS A 66 3.13 -14.88 -9.59
N PRO A 67 3.61 -15.96 -10.25
CA PRO A 67 4.91 -15.96 -10.89
C PRO A 67 4.80 -15.61 -12.38
N SER A 68 4.28 -14.43 -12.76
CA SER A 68 4.47 -13.95 -14.15
C SER A 68 3.93 -12.54 -14.41
N LEU A 69 2.69 -12.24 -14.02
CA LEU A 69 2.03 -11.03 -14.53
C LEU A 69 2.61 -9.71 -14.00
N LYS A 70 3.40 -9.74 -12.91
CA LYS A 70 4.07 -8.55 -12.37
C LYS A 70 5.45 -8.30 -12.96
N LYS A 71 6.05 -9.30 -13.63
CA LYS A 71 7.33 -9.12 -14.33
C LYS A 71 7.15 -8.42 -15.68
N GLU A 72 6.03 -8.64 -16.38
CA GLU A 72 5.74 -7.91 -17.62
C GLU A 72 5.41 -6.43 -17.37
N GLU A 73 4.63 -6.08 -16.34
CA GLU A 73 4.29 -4.68 -16.07
C GLU A 73 5.51 -3.86 -15.59
N GLU A 74 6.42 -4.46 -14.82
CA GLU A 74 7.66 -3.80 -14.39
C GLU A 74 8.73 -3.75 -15.49
N GLN A 75 8.74 -4.73 -16.42
CA GLN A 75 9.60 -4.68 -17.60
C GLN A 75 9.11 -3.68 -18.65
N VAL A 76 7.80 -3.53 -18.86
CA VAL A 76 7.25 -2.50 -19.74
C VAL A 76 7.42 -1.10 -19.15
N ALA A 77 7.30 -0.94 -17.82
CA ALA A 77 7.61 0.34 -17.16
C ALA A 77 9.10 0.75 -17.28
N ASN A 78 10.03 -0.21 -17.16
CA ASN A 78 11.47 0.06 -17.32
C ASN A 78 11.94 0.13 -18.78
N GLN A 79 11.15 -0.39 -19.74
CA GLN A 79 11.45 -0.26 -21.16
C GLN A 79 11.08 1.13 -21.70
N PHE A 80 10.09 1.80 -21.11
CA PHE A 80 9.77 3.20 -21.42
C PHE A 80 10.80 4.22 -20.90
N THR A 81 11.65 3.86 -19.94
CA THR A 81 12.71 4.76 -19.43
C THR A 81 14.00 4.74 -20.24
N ASN A 82 14.18 3.78 -21.16
CA ASN A 82 15.38 3.70 -22.03
C ASN A 82 15.15 4.23 -23.45
N ILE A 83 13.92 4.63 -23.80
CA ILE A 83 13.72 5.50 -24.95
C ILE A 83 14.05 6.92 -24.48
N SER A 84 15.34 7.24 -24.47
CA SER A 84 15.81 8.62 -24.50
C SER A 84 15.34 9.23 -25.82
N VAL A 85 14.08 9.65 -25.82
CA VAL A 85 13.56 10.73 -26.65
C VAL A 85 14.58 11.85 -26.54
N THR A 86 15.14 12.22 -27.68
CA THR A 86 15.85 13.48 -27.89
C THR A 86 15.01 14.58 -27.25
N ASN A 87 15.40 15.03 -26.05
CA ASN A 87 14.70 16.10 -25.36
C ASN A 87 14.65 17.29 -26.33
N PRO A 88 13.47 17.76 -26.77
CA PRO A 88 13.40 19.11 -27.30
C PRO A 88 13.91 20.06 -26.21
N PRO A 89 14.60 21.17 -26.58
CA PRO A 89 15.24 22.05 -25.61
C PRO A 89 14.19 22.52 -24.61
N VAL A 90 14.28 22.00 -23.38
CA VAL A 90 13.45 22.41 -22.26
C VAL A 90 13.79 23.87 -22.03
N GLY A 91 12.94 24.76 -22.53
CA GLY A 91 13.06 26.20 -22.34
C GLY A 91 13.25 26.48 -20.87
N GLU A 92 14.46 26.94 -20.53
CA GLU A 92 14.91 27.20 -19.19
C GLU A 92 13.95 28.20 -18.54
N LYS A 93 13.14 27.72 -17.59
CA LYS A 93 12.19 28.55 -16.85
C LYS A 93 12.97 29.42 -15.87
N THR A 94 13.46 30.55 -16.35
CA THR A 94 14.12 31.57 -15.53
C THR A 94 13.13 32.19 -14.55
N ILE A 95 13.54 32.34 -13.29
CA ILE A 95 12.73 32.98 -12.24
C ILE A 95 13.11 34.45 -12.17
N ILE A 96 12.11 35.33 -12.25
CA ILE A 96 12.29 36.79 -12.13
C ILE A 96 11.65 37.32 -10.84
N LEU A 97 12.19 38.41 -10.32
CA LEU A 97 11.71 39.08 -9.10
C LEU A 97 10.81 40.27 -9.49
N CYS A 98 9.66 40.40 -8.84
CA CYS A 98 8.78 41.56 -9.01
C CYS A 98 9.41 42.84 -8.43
N SER A 99 9.45 43.92 -9.20
CA SER A 99 10.00 45.21 -8.76
C SER A 99 9.22 45.87 -7.61
N LYS A 100 7.90 45.62 -7.51
CA LYS A 100 7.05 46.21 -6.47
C LYS A 100 7.08 45.45 -5.14
N CYS A 101 6.92 44.12 -5.19
CA CYS A 101 6.71 43.30 -4.00
C CYS A 101 7.79 42.25 -3.76
N ARG A 102 8.82 42.17 -4.62
CA ARG A 102 9.91 41.17 -4.57
C ARG A 102 9.47 39.70 -4.58
N SER A 103 8.22 39.42 -4.96
CA SER A 103 7.74 38.05 -5.15
C SER A 103 8.45 37.39 -6.34
N ARG A 104 8.74 36.09 -6.22
CA ARG A 104 9.35 35.27 -7.28
C ARG A 104 8.27 34.82 -8.25
N ASN A 105 8.44 35.12 -9.54
CA ASN A 105 7.48 34.81 -10.59
C ASN A 105 8.21 34.10 -11.74
N TYR A 106 7.50 33.24 -12.47
CA TYR A 106 8.05 32.60 -13.67
C TYR A 106 8.22 33.64 -14.78
N SER A 107 9.30 33.54 -15.57
CA SER A 107 9.55 34.44 -16.71
C SER A 107 8.48 34.38 -17.80
N THR A 108 7.62 33.37 -17.79
CA THR A 108 6.45 33.25 -18.68
C THR A 108 5.22 34.05 -18.21
N SER A 109 5.24 34.65 -17.02
CA SER A 109 4.11 35.41 -16.47
C SER A 109 4.20 36.89 -16.84
N ASN A 110 3.11 37.48 -17.37
CA ASN A 110 3.04 38.92 -17.69
C ASN A 110 2.79 39.80 -16.45
N PHE A 111 2.13 39.24 -15.43
CA PHE A 111 1.76 39.94 -14.20
C PHE A 111 2.26 39.18 -12.97
N CYS A 112 2.51 39.91 -11.89
CA CYS A 112 2.89 39.35 -10.61
C CYS A 112 1.71 38.67 -9.94
N HIS A 113 1.86 37.39 -9.58
CA HIS A 113 0.83 36.60 -8.88
C HIS A 113 0.46 37.15 -7.50
N MET A 114 1.34 37.97 -6.90
CA MET A 114 1.15 38.48 -5.54
C MET A 114 0.56 39.89 -5.49
N CYS A 115 0.89 40.76 -6.44
CA CYS A 115 0.48 42.18 -6.40
C CYS A 115 -0.13 42.71 -7.70
N GLY A 116 -0.28 41.87 -8.73
CA GLY A 116 -0.83 42.26 -10.03
C GLY A 116 0.05 43.21 -10.85
N ALA A 117 1.21 43.62 -10.35
CA ALA A 117 2.12 44.49 -11.08
C ALA A 117 2.66 43.80 -12.34
N ARG A 118 2.75 44.55 -13.44
CA ARG A 118 3.28 44.07 -14.73
C ARG A 118 4.77 43.76 -14.63
N LEU A 119 5.19 42.59 -15.11
CA LEU A 119 6.58 42.11 -15.09
C LEU A 119 7.30 42.36 -16.43
N ARG A 120 6.56 42.40 -17.54
CA ARG A 120 6.97 42.77 -18.90
C ARG A 120 5.85 43.51 -19.62
#